data_AF-A0A9X7YN76-F1
#
_entry.id   AF-A0A9X7YN76-F1
#
_cell.length_a   1.000
_cell.length_b   1.000
_cell.length_c   1.000
_cell.angle_alpha   90.00
_cell.angle_beta   90.00
_cell.angle_gamma   90.00
#
_symmetry.space_group_name_H-M   'P 1'
#
loop_
_entity.id
_entity.type
_entity.pdbx_description
1 polymer ?
#
loop_
_entity_poly.entity_id
_entity_poly.type
_entity_poly.pdbx_seq_one_letter_code
_entity_poly.pdbx_strand_id
1 'polypeptide(L)'
;MPTLTSISPVKREPKISFENWQQNHNTPRINTSGLNEVRASAKAWSGFSQAWTDYKSSSIIQGAIDKHNLKNKDWDFTLDRSGNIKVIEGNDRLSNQTVKDLEKALNDSAFGYHFKDMAVGLIGKSQLSVNTYNNPNSITKYDINAENISGILRGRELMEQPRADWNNIKGTFSKQIDRSAESLGLKEKVV
;
A
#
# COMPACT_ATOMS: atom_id res chain seq x y z
N MET A 1 53.38 -4.39 5.10
CA MET A 1 52.07 -4.78 5.67
C MET A 1 51.23 -3.51 5.77
N PRO A 2 50.13 -3.35 5.02
CA PRO A 2 49.27 -2.17 5.14
C PRO A 2 48.19 -2.41 6.21
N THR A 3 48.11 -1.45 7.13
CA THR A 3 47.16 -1.40 8.25
C THR A 3 45.77 -0.99 7.75
N LEU A 4 44.75 -1.75 8.17
CA LEU A 4 43.35 -1.53 7.82
C LEU A 4 42.83 -0.17 8.31
N THR A 5 42.24 0.59 7.40
CA THR A 5 41.55 1.86 7.63
C THR A 5 40.29 1.64 8.46
N SER A 6 40.15 2.40 9.54
CA SER A 6 38.95 2.48 10.38
C SER A 6 37.74 2.92 9.55
N ILE A 7 36.69 2.10 9.53
CA ILE A 7 35.42 2.41 8.88
C ILE A 7 34.55 3.14 9.91
N SER A 8 34.37 4.46 9.73
CA SER A 8 33.45 5.25 10.55
C SER A 8 32.01 4.71 10.43
N PRO A 9 31.24 4.66 11.54
CA PRO A 9 29.86 4.18 11.50
C PRO A 9 29.02 5.08 10.60
N VAL A 10 28.44 4.47 9.57
CA VAL A 10 27.45 5.10 8.68
C VAL A 10 26.33 5.67 9.54
N LYS A 11 26.19 7.00 9.51
CA LYS A 11 25.11 7.75 10.13
C LYS A 11 23.81 7.28 9.47
N ARG A 12 23.08 6.38 10.13
CA ARG A 12 21.80 5.86 9.64
C ARG A 12 20.81 7.03 9.61
N GLU A 13 20.34 7.35 8.41
CA GLU A 13 19.23 8.26 8.19
C GLU A 13 17.99 7.82 8.98
N PRO A 14 17.12 8.77 9.38
CA PRO A 14 16.06 8.50 10.34
C PRO A 14 15.17 7.35 9.89
N LYS A 15 14.98 6.40 10.82
CA LYS A 15 13.99 5.32 10.71
C LYS A 15 12.65 5.92 10.30
N ILE A 16 11.99 5.22 9.39
CA ILE A 16 10.67 5.58 8.88
C ILE A 16 9.75 5.98 10.02
N SER A 17 9.12 7.14 9.91
CA SER A 17 8.14 7.63 10.88
C SER A 17 6.75 7.00 10.66
N PHE A 18 6.66 5.71 10.34
CA PHE A 18 5.40 4.96 10.49
C PHE A 18 5.03 4.86 11.98
N GLU A 19 6.02 4.90 12.87
CA GLU A 19 5.81 4.98 14.32
C GLU A 19 5.03 6.24 14.71
N ASN A 20 5.32 7.42 14.17
CA ASN A 20 4.54 8.61 14.52
C ASN A 20 3.13 8.59 13.91
N TRP A 21 2.94 8.01 12.73
CA TRP A 21 1.59 7.85 12.17
C TRP A 21 0.76 6.85 12.98
N GLN A 22 1.35 5.71 13.38
CA GLN A 22 0.73 4.72 14.27
C GLN A 22 0.45 5.30 15.67
N GLN A 23 1.37 6.09 16.23
CA GLN A 23 1.25 6.74 17.54
C GLN A 23 0.21 7.87 17.53
N ASN A 24 0.14 8.69 16.46
CA ASN A 24 -0.79 9.82 16.37
C ASN A 24 -2.24 9.41 16.06
N HIS A 25 -2.49 8.15 15.69
CA HIS A 25 -3.83 7.63 15.35
C HIS A 25 -4.33 6.55 16.33
N ASN A 26 -3.95 6.63 17.62
CA ASN A 26 -4.48 5.77 18.70
C ASN A 26 -4.44 4.26 18.38
N THR A 27 -3.31 3.71 17.92
CA THR A 27 -3.14 2.25 17.94
C THR A 27 -2.79 1.77 19.36
N PRO A 28 -3.59 0.91 20.00
CA PRO A 28 -3.32 0.48 21.37
C PRO A 28 -2.08 -0.41 21.44
N ARG A 29 -1.11 -0.02 22.29
CA ARG A 29 -0.10 -0.92 22.86
C ARG A 29 -0.76 -1.88 23.84
N ILE A 30 -1.31 -3.03 23.43
CA ILE A 30 -1.60 -4.14 24.37
C ILE A 30 -1.41 -5.51 23.69
N ASN A 31 -0.73 -6.40 24.42
CA ASN A 31 -0.45 -7.80 24.10
C ASN A 31 -1.75 -8.64 24.02
N THR A 32 -2.07 -9.23 22.86
CA THR A 32 -3.04 -10.33 22.58
C THR A 32 -3.08 -10.58 21.07
N SER A 33 -2.27 -11.54 20.58
CA SER A 33 -1.93 -11.73 19.16
C SER A 33 -3.15 -11.83 18.20
N GLY A 34 -4.21 -12.53 18.60
CA GLY A 34 -5.40 -12.73 17.74
C GLY A 34 -6.28 -11.48 17.53
N LEU A 35 -6.43 -10.61 18.54
CA LEU A 35 -7.26 -9.40 18.42
C LEU A 35 -6.61 -8.34 17.51
N ASN A 36 -5.28 -8.26 17.54
CA ASN A 36 -4.53 -7.32 16.71
C ASN A 36 -4.51 -7.74 15.24
N GLU A 37 -4.46 -9.05 14.97
CA GLU A 37 -4.55 -9.60 13.62
C GLU A 37 -5.93 -9.33 12.98
N VAL A 38 -7.02 -9.50 13.74
CA VAL A 38 -8.39 -9.20 13.29
C VAL A 38 -8.53 -7.70 12.99
N ARG A 39 -8.01 -6.83 13.86
CA ARG A 39 -8.02 -5.37 13.65
C ARG A 39 -7.22 -4.94 12.42
N ALA A 40 -6.03 -5.50 12.22
CA ALA A 40 -5.22 -5.20 11.05
C ALA A 40 -5.87 -5.67 9.75
N SER A 41 -6.51 -6.86 9.78
CA SER A 41 -7.30 -7.38 8.65
C SER A 41 -8.50 -6.49 8.34
N ALA A 42 -9.23 -6.07 9.38
CA ALA A 42 -10.36 -5.17 9.25
C ALA A 42 -9.92 -3.81 8.68
N LYS A 43 -8.79 -3.27 9.13
CA LYS A 43 -8.22 -2.01 8.66
C LYS A 43 -7.75 -2.09 7.20
N ALA A 44 -7.09 -3.18 6.80
CA ALA A 44 -6.73 -3.41 5.40
C ALA A 44 -7.98 -3.40 4.51
N TRP A 45 -9.01 -4.14 4.95
CA TRP A 45 -10.25 -4.29 4.19
C TRP A 45 -11.10 -3.02 4.14
N SER A 46 -11.33 -2.37 5.28
CA SER A 46 -12.11 -1.14 5.34
C SER A 46 -11.43 -0.03 4.55
N GLY A 47 -10.10 0.10 4.70
CA GLY A 47 -9.30 1.04 3.94
C GLY A 47 -9.42 0.81 2.44
N PHE A 48 -9.32 -0.45 1.98
CA PHE A 48 -9.51 -0.78 0.57
C PHE A 48 -10.92 -0.41 0.08
N SER A 49 -11.98 -0.84 0.79
CA SER A 49 -13.36 -0.61 0.38
C SER A 49 -13.71 0.89 0.30
N GLN A 50 -13.22 1.68 1.26
CA GLN A 50 -13.44 3.13 1.28
C GLN A 50 -12.60 3.82 0.19
N ALA A 51 -11.32 3.47 0.05
CA ALA A 51 -10.46 4.00 -1.00
C ALA A 51 -11.04 3.72 -2.40
N TRP A 52 -11.57 2.52 -2.63
CA TRP A 52 -12.22 2.19 -3.90
C TRP A 52 -13.42 3.08 -4.20
N THR A 53 -14.23 3.37 -3.19
CA THR A 53 -15.38 4.27 -3.31
C THR A 53 -14.94 5.70 -3.57
N ASP A 54 -13.98 6.20 -2.79
CA ASP A 54 -13.46 7.56 -2.89
C ASP A 54 -12.75 7.82 -4.22
N TYR A 55 -11.97 6.85 -4.72
CA TYR A 55 -11.29 6.96 -6.00
C TYR A 55 -12.29 7.25 -7.13
N LYS A 56 -13.42 6.53 -7.14
CA LYS A 56 -14.45 6.63 -8.18
C LYS A 56 -15.37 7.85 -8.02
N SER A 57 -15.59 8.30 -6.80
CA SER A 57 -16.54 9.38 -6.49
C SER A 57 -15.88 10.75 -6.29
N SER A 58 -14.57 10.80 -6.04
CA SER A 58 -13.85 12.05 -5.81
C SER A 58 -13.76 12.89 -7.08
N SER A 59 -14.48 14.01 -7.10
CA SER A 59 -14.43 14.98 -8.20
C SER A 59 -13.04 15.58 -8.41
N ILE A 60 -12.21 15.64 -7.36
CA ILE A 60 -10.83 16.15 -7.44
C ILE A 60 -9.93 15.15 -8.16
N ILE A 61 -10.05 13.86 -7.85
CA ILE A 61 -9.29 12.80 -8.53
C ILE A 61 -9.75 12.67 -9.98
N GLN A 62 -11.06 12.53 -10.20
CA GLN A 62 -11.61 12.38 -11.56
C GLN A 62 -11.35 13.63 -12.41
N GLY A 63 -11.45 14.83 -11.81
CA GLY A 63 -11.09 16.09 -12.47
C GLY A 63 -9.62 16.16 -12.88
N ALA A 64 -8.69 15.66 -12.05
CA ALA A 64 -7.27 15.59 -12.42
C ALA A 64 -7.03 14.59 -13.56
N ILE A 65 -7.69 13.43 -13.51
CA ILE A 65 -7.64 12.41 -14.57
C ILE A 65 -8.14 12.96 -15.90
N ASP A 66 -9.28 13.66 -15.89
CA ASP A 66 -9.88 14.24 -17.09
C ASP A 66 -9.05 15.41 -17.64
N LYS A 67 -8.60 16.33 -16.77
CA LYS A 67 -7.78 17.49 -17.13
C LYS A 67 -6.51 17.11 -17.90
N HIS A 68 -5.87 16.01 -17.51
CA HIS A 68 -4.60 15.55 -18.08
C HIS A 68 -4.74 14.41 -19.10
N ASN A 69 -5.98 14.07 -19.47
CA ASN A 69 -6.34 12.97 -20.39
C ASN A 69 -5.64 11.66 -20.01
N LEU A 70 -5.81 11.24 -18.75
CA LEU A 70 -5.08 10.13 -18.15
C LEU A 70 -5.76 8.77 -18.31
N LYS A 71 -7.02 8.71 -18.75
CA LYS A 71 -7.80 7.46 -18.87
C LYS A 71 -7.11 6.43 -19.76
N ASN A 72 -6.54 6.88 -20.88
CA ASN A 72 -5.93 6.01 -21.89
C ASN A 72 -4.40 5.98 -21.82
N LYS A 73 -3.79 6.58 -20.77
CA LYS A 73 -2.34 6.57 -20.59
C LYS A 73 -1.92 5.45 -19.67
N ASP A 74 -0.72 4.94 -19.91
CA ASP A 74 -0.08 3.95 -19.06
C ASP A 74 0.56 4.61 -17.82
N TRP A 75 -0.17 4.61 -16.71
CA TRP A 75 0.30 5.10 -15.42
C TRP A 75 -0.43 4.39 -14.28
N ASP A 76 0.18 4.42 -13.11
CA ASP A 76 -0.33 3.86 -11.87
C ASP A 76 0.10 4.73 -10.68
N PHE A 77 -0.19 4.32 -9.46
CA PHE A 77 0.33 4.96 -8.27
C PHE A 77 0.54 3.95 -7.15
N THR A 78 1.43 4.29 -6.22
CA THR A 78 1.73 3.48 -5.05
C THR A 78 2.05 4.35 -3.84
N LEU A 79 2.53 3.76 -2.74
CA LEU A 79 3.09 4.50 -1.62
C LEU A 79 4.62 4.59 -1.73
N ASP A 80 5.16 5.79 -1.52
CA ASP A 80 6.59 5.95 -1.28
C ASP A 80 6.99 5.49 0.13
N ARG A 81 8.29 5.55 0.44
CA ARG A 81 8.82 5.19 1.77
C ARG A 81 8.32 6.08 2.90
N SER A 82 7.82 7.27 2.58
CA SER A 82 7.22 8.22 3.52
C SER A 82 5.72 7.96 3.72
N GLY A 83 5.14 7.00 3.01
CA GLY A 83 3.71 6.69 3.04
C GLY A 83 2.85 7.69 2.25
N ASN A 84 3.45 8.52 1.39
CA ASN A 84 2.71 9.37 0.47
C ASN A 84 2.41 8.64 -0.82
N ILE A 85 1.27 8.97 -1.43
CA ILE A 85 0.91 8.42 -2.73
C ILE A 85 1.82 9.05 -3.78
N LYS A 86 2.47 8.20 -4.56
CA LYS A 86 3.39 8.56 -5.63
C LYS A 86 2.93 7.95 -6.94
N VAL A 87 2.94 8.74 -8.01
CA VAL A 87 2.59 8.26 -9.35
C VAL A 87 3.75 7.47 -9.94
N ILE A 88 3.42 6.37 -10.62
CA ILE A 88 4.33 5.54 -11.38
C ILE A 88 3.97 5.71 -12.85
N GLU A 89 4.93 6.19 -13.62
CA GLU A 89 4.80 6.31 -15.07
C GLU A 89 5.06 4.96 -15.72
N GLY A 90 4.23 4.58 -16.69
CA GLY A 90 4.47 3.44 -17.58
C GLY A 90 5.26 3.87 -18.81
N ASN A 91 4.87 3.36 -19.98
CA ASN A 91 5.52 3.71 -21.24
C ASN A 91 5.27 5.17 -21.65
N ASP A 92 4.12 5.73 -21.25
CA ASP A 92 3.75 7.12 -21.54
C ASP A 92 4.29 8.06 -20.47
N ARG A 93 5.36 8.79 -20.80
CA ARG A 93 5.87 9.83 -19.90
C ARG A 93 4.83 10.92 -19.66
N LEU A 94 4.58 11.20 -18.38
CA LEU A 94 3.70 12.27 -17.93
C LEU A 94 4.50 13.55 -17.75
N SER A 95 3.83 14.69 -17.89
CA SER A 95 4.49 15.96 -17.55
C SER A 95 4.67 16.07 -16.04
N ASN A 96 5.71 16.79 -15.59
CA ASN A 96 5.91 17.05 -14.16
C ASN A 96 4.69 17.70 -13.50
N GLN A 97 3.97 18.56 -14.24
CA GLN A 97 2.76 19.19 -13.73
C GLN A 97 1.61 18.17 -13.59
N THR A 98 1.50 17.25 -14.54
CA THR A 98 0.52 16.15 -14.50
C THR A 98 0.74 15.26 -13.28
N VAL A 99 2.00 14.85 -13.04
CA VAL A 99 2.37 14.05 -11.86
C VAL A 99 2.01 14.79 -10.57
N LYS A 100 2.42 16.06 -10.45
CA LYS A 100 2.14 16.87 -9.25
C LYS A 100 0.64 17.06 -8.99
N ASP A 101 -0.13 17.39 -10.02
CA ASP A 101 -1.58 17.59 -9.90
C ASP A 101 -2.26 16.30 -9.43
N LEU A 102 -1.83 15.16 -9.96
CA LEU A 102 -2.41 13.85 -9.65
C LEU A 102 -2.01 13.36 -8.25
N GLU A 103 -0.73 13.46 -7.88
CA GLU A 103 -0.26 13.15 -6.53
C GLU A 103 -0.94 14.03 -5.49
N LYS A 104 -1.14 15.31 -5.78
CA LYS A 104 -1.89 16.23 -4.93
C LYS A 104 -3.35 15.77 -4.79
N ALA A 105 -4.02 15.48 -5.90
CA ALA A 105 -5.41 15.01 -5.88
C ALA A 105 -5.58 13.71 -5.08
N LEU A 106 -4.63 12.78 -5.21
CA LEU A 106 -4.65 11.49 -4.52
C LEU A 106 -4.32 11.64 -3.02
N ASN A 107 -3.32 12.44 -2.64
CA ASN A 107 -2.91 12.60 -1.24
C ASN A 107 -3.86 13.50 -0.43
N ASP A 108 -4.40 14.56 -1.03
CA ASP A 108 -5.19 15.58 -0.30
C ASP A 108 -6.68 15.25 -0.23
N SER A 109 -7.10 14.08 -0.73
CA SER A 109 -8.50 13.64 -0.68
C SER A 109 -8.70 12.53 0.36
N ALA A 110 -9.96 12.24 0.70
CA ALA A 110 -10.31 11.13 1.60
C ALA A 110 -9.75 9.78 1.11
N PHE A 111 -9.65 9.62 -0.21
CA PHE A 111 -8.94 8.50 -0.84
C PHE A 111 -7.55 8.29 -0.26
N GLY A 112 -6.76 9.36 -0.14
CA GLY A 112 -5.39 9.30 0.33
C GLY A 112 -5.29 8.78 1.76
N TYR A 113 -6.23 9.15 2.62
CA TYR A 113 -6.32 8.64 3.98
C TYR A 113 -6.65 7.13 3.98
N HIS A 114 -7.71 6.72 3.28
CA HIS A 114 -8.16 5.32 3.26
C HIS A 114 -7.16 4.37 2.58
N PHE A 115 -6.47 4.83 1.54
CA PHE A 115 -5.43 4.06 0.85
C PHE A 115 -4.21 3.83 1.75
N LYS A 116 -3.83 4.83 2.56
CA LYS A 116 -2.77 4.69 3.57
C LYS A 116 -3.22 3.76 4.71
N ASP A 117 -4.47 3.86 5.15
CA ASP A 117 -5.05 2.95 6.14
C ASP A 117 -5.02 1.48 5.67
N MET A 118 -5.34 1.24 4.39
CA MET A 118 -5.23 -0.08 3.77
C MET A 118 -3.80 -0.64 3.86
N ALA A 119 -2.81 0.16 3.46
CA ALA A 119 -1.40 -0.26 3.47
C ALA A 119 -0.91 -0.58 4.89
N VAL A 120 -1.28 0.22 5.88
CA VAL A 120 -0.91 -0.06 7.27
C VAL A 120 -1.61 -1.30 7.80
N GLY A 121 -2.87 -1.52 7.40
CA GLY A 121 -3.57 -2.77 7.66
C GLY A 121 -2.81 -3.97 7.11
N LEU A 122 -2.34 -3.92 5.86
CA LEU A 122 -1.57 -4.99 5.22
C LEU A 122 -0.25 -5.28 5.94
N ILE A 123 0.55 -4.24 6.23
CA ILE A 123 1.83 -4.39 6.93
C ILE A 123 1.59 -4.96 8.33
N GLY A 124 0.64 -4.40 9.08
CA GLY A 124 0.32 -4.88 10.43
C GLY A 124 -0.17 -6.33 10.43
N LYS A 125 -1.01 -6.69 9.46
CA LYS A 125 -1.54 -8.05 9.31
C LYS A 125 -0.39 -9.01 8.96
N SER A 126 0.52 -8.62 8.08
CA SER A 126 1.70 -9.42 7.77
C SER A 126 2.59 -9.63 8.99
N GLN A 127 2.87 -8.59 9.79
CA GLN A 127 3.71 -8.68 10.99
C GLN A 127 3.09 -9.52 12.12
N LEU A 128 1.77 -9.52 12.24
CA LEU A 128 1.05 -10.13 13.36
C LEU A 128 0.56 -11.55 13.08
N SER A 129 0.40 -11.93 11.82
CA SER A 129 -0.14 -13.24 11.45
C SER A 129 0.96 -14.31 11.54
N VAL A 130 0.77 -15.25 12.46
CA VAL A 130 1.41 -16.57 12.39
C VAL A 130 0.54 -17.41 11.46
N ASN A 131 1.17 -17.95 10.42
CA ASN A 131 0.55 -18.52 9.23
C ASN A 131 -0.70 -19.38 9.51
N THR A 132 -1.83 -19.06 8.87
CA THR A 132 -2.90 -20.05 8.64
C THR A 132 -2.63 -20.72 7.29
N TYR A 133 -1.65 -21.63 7.30
CA TYR A 133 -1.42 -22.57 6.20
C TYR A 133 -2.80 -23.18 5.82
N ASN A 134 -3.24 -23.02 4.57
CA ASN A 134 -4.57 -23.40 4.01
C ASN A 134 -5.70 -22.36 3.98
N ASN A 135 -5.46 -21.06 4.20
CA ASN A 135 -6.48 -20.04 3.88
C ASN A 135 -6.17 -19.37 2.53
N PRO A 136 -6.80 -19.78 1.41
CA PRO A 136 -6.53 -19.23 0.08
C PRO A 136 -6.87 -17.75 -0.05
N ASN A 137 -7.69 -17.20 0.86
CA ASN A 137 -8.05 -15.79 0.90
C ASN A 137 -7.19 -14.97 1.89
N SER A 138 -6.15 -15.58 2.46
CA SER A 138 -5.25 -14.91 3.40
C SER A 138 -4.38 -13.88 2.69
N ILE A 139 -4.47 -12.64 3.15
CA ILE A 139 -3.76 -11.47 2.60
C ILE A 139 -2.31 -11.39 3.13
N THR A 140 -1.84 -12.41 3.86
CA THR A 140 -0.59 -12.37 4.65
C THR A 140 0.31 -13.58 4.47
N LYS A 141 0.18 -14.30 3.36
CA LYS A 141 1.12 -15.36 3.01
C LYS A 141 2.54 -14.81 2.87
N TYR A 142 2.69 -13.53 2.52
CA TYR A 142 3.98 -12.89 2.23
C TYR A 142 4.45 -11.96 3.34
N ASP A 143 5.77 -11.75 3.43
CA ASP A 143 6.37 -10.75 4.33
C ASP A 143 6.28 -9.33 3.76
N ILE A 144 5.10 -8.73 3.93
CA ILE A 144 4.77 -7.39 3.48
C ILE A 144 5.20 -6.38 4.53
N ASN A 145 6.03 -5.42 4.13
CA ASN A 145 6.59 -4.40 4.99
C ASN A 145 6.73 -3.07 4.24
N ALA A 146 7.19 -2.02 4.91
CA ALA A 146 7.33 -0.69 4.33
C ALA A 146 8.34 -0.61 3.17
N GLU A 147 9.25 -1.59 3.04
CA GLU A 147 10.26 -1.60 1.97
C GLU A 147 9.70 -2.17 0.65
N ASN A 148 8.75 -3.11 0.73
CA ASN A 148 8.19 -3.79 -0.45
C ASN A 148 6.72 -3.44 -0.75
N ILE A 149 6.01 -2.76 0.16
CA ILE A 149 4.60 -2.39 -0.05
C ILE A 149 4.37 -1.59 -1.34
N SER A 150 5.37 -0.81 -1.76
CA SER A 150 5.31 -0.01 -3.00
C SER A 150 5.26 -0.86 -4.27
N GLY A 151 5.92 -2.02 -4.26
CA GLY A 151 5.82 -3.00 -5.35
C GLY A 151 4.54 -3.82 -5.29
N ILE A 152 3.93 -3.95 -4.11
CA ILE A 152 2.72 -4.74 -3.89
C ILE A 152 1.47 -3.95 -4.28
N LEU A 153 1.40 -2.67 -3.89
CA LEU A 153 0.23 -1.83 -4.09
C LEU A 153 0.31 -1.07 -5.41
N ARG A 154 -0.30 -1.66 -6.45
CA ARG A 154 -0.60 -1.02 -7.73
C ARG A 154 -1.98 -0.37 -7.67
N GLY A 155 -2.02 0.87 -7.21
CA GLY A 155 -3.22 1.53 -6.74
C GLY A 155 -4.28 1.73 -7.81
N ARG A 156 -3.92 2.18 -9.01
CA ARG A 156 -4.88 2.36 -10.11
C ARG A 156 -5.44 1.03 -10.56
N GLU A 157 -4.58 0.02 -10.73
CA GLU A 157 -5.00 -1.35 -11.07
C GLU A 157 -6.02 -1.88 -10.05
N LEU A 158 -5.74 -1.68 -8.75
CA LEU A 158 -6.64 -2.06 -7.66
C LEU A 158 -7.99 -1.32 -7.71
N MET A 159 -7.99 -0.02 -8.01
CA MET A 159 -9.21 0.81 -7.96
C MET A 159 -10.06 0.72 -9.24
N GLU A 160 -9.44 0.52 -10.40
CA GLU A 160 -10.11 0.49 -11.71
C GLU A 160 -10.71 -0.87 -12.06
N GLN A 161 -10.55 -1.88 -11.19
CA GLN A 161 -11.12 -3.19 -11.47
C GLN A 161 -12.63 -3.09 -11.75
N PRO A 162 -13.10 -3.70 -12.87
CA PRO A 162 -14.52 -3.75 -13.20
C PRO A 162 -15.19 -4.48 -12.05
N ARG A 163 -16.19 -3.83 -11.41
CA ARG A 163 -16.84 -4.25 -10.14
C ARG A 163 -16.55 -5.73 -9.89
N ALA A 164 -15.44 -6.00 -9.19
CA ALA A 164 -15.25 -7.30 -8.59
C ALA A 164 -16.56 -7.51 -7.86
N ASP A 165 -17.29 -8.56 -8.23
CA ASP A 165 -18.60 -8.87 -7.66
C ASP A 165 -18.55 -8.47 -6.19
N TRP A 166 -19.44 -7.59 -5.72
CA TRP A 166 -19.41 -7.15 -4.32
C TRP A 166 -19.38 -8.35 -3.36
N ASN A 167 -19.87 -9.51 -3.82
CA ASN A 167 -19.82 -10.78 -3.10
C ASN A 167 -18.40 -11.41 -3.03
N ASN A 168 -17.44 -10.97 -3.86
CA ASN A 168 -16.07 -11.49 -3.96
C ASN A 168 -14.97 -10.40 -4.05
N ILE A 169 -15.29 -9.16 -3.68
CA ILE A 169 -14.33 -8.06 -3.71
C ILE A 169 -13.11 -8.33 -2.78
N LYS A 170 -13.32 -9.04 -1.66
CA LYS A 170 -12.27 -9.49 -0.75
C LYS A 170 -11.34 -10.51 -1.39
N GLY A 171 -11.87 -11.53 -2.07
CA GLY A 171 -11.05 -12.53 -2.76
C GLY A 171 -10.26 -11.93 -3.92
N THR A 172 -10.82 -10.93 -4.59
CA THR A 172 -10.14 -10.20 -5.68
C THR A 172 -8.98 -9.36 -5.16
N PHE A 173 -9.19 -8.64 -4.05
CA PHE A 173 -8.13 -7.92 -3.35
C PHE A 173 -7.01 -8.87 -2.91
N SER A 174 -7.33 -9.97 -2.22
CA SER A 174 -6.32 -10.97 -1.79
C SER A 174 -5.50 -11.51 -2.96
N LYS A 175 -6.14 -11.89 -4.08
CA LYS A 175 -5.45 -12.43 -5.26
C LYS A 175 -4.49 -11.45 -5.91
N GLN A 176 -4.81 -10.15 -5.91
CA GLN A 176 -3.89 -9.14 -6.43
C GLN A 176 -2.67 -8.97 -5.53
N ILE A 177 -2.89 -8.91 -4.21
CA ILE A 177 -1.78 -8.86 -3.26
C ILE A 177 -0.87 -10.08 -3.43
N ASP A 178 -1.45 -11.27 -3.59
CA ASP A 178 -0.70 -12.50 -3.84
C ASP A 178 0.12 -12.41 -5.13
N ARG A 179 -0.51 -12.06 -6.26
CA ARG A 179 0.20 -11.91 -7.56
C ARG A 179 1.32 -10.89 -7.51
N SER A 180 1.10 -9.73 -6.88
CA SER A 180 2.13 -8.70 -6.77
C SER A 180 3.28 -9.16 -5.88
N ALA A 181 2.99 -9.86 -4.78
CA ALA A 181 4.03 -10.40 -3.91
C ALA A 181 4.85 -11.50 -4.59
N GLU A 182 4.21 -12.41 -5.34
CA GLU A 182 4.87 -13.45 -6.13
C GLU A 182 5.77 -12.86 -7.22
N SER A 183 5.27 -11.84 -7.93
CA SER A 183 6.01 -11.06 -8.93
C SER A 183 7.29 -10.45 -8.37
N LEU A 184 7.26 -9.98 -7.12
CA LEU A 184 8.42 -9.45 -6.41
C LEU A 184 9.36 -10.53 -5.85
N GLY A 185 9.04 -11.82 -6.02
CA GLY A 185 9.80 -12.93 -5.46
C GLY A 185 9.74 -12.99 -3.94
N LEU A 186 8.70 -12.42 -3.32
CA LEU A 186 8.51 -12.52 -1.88
C LEU A 186 8.24 -13.97 -1.53
N LYS A 187 8.99 -14.47 -0.54
CA LYS A 187 8.77 -15.82 -0.02
C LYS A 187 7.53 -15.82 0.85
N GLU A 188 6.73 -16.87 0.71
CA GLU A 188 5.71 -17.14 1.71
C GLU A 188 6.37 -17.31 3.08
N LYS A 189 5.73 -16.81 4.14
CA LYS A 189 6.18 -17.02 5.51
C LYS A 189 6.07 -18.53 5.78
N VAL A 190 7.19 -19.22 5.89
CA VAL A 190 7.21 -20.61 6.33
C VAL A 190 7.27 -20.59 7.85
N VAL A 191 6.37 -21.33 8.51
CA VAL A 191 6.47 -21.59 9.97
C VAL A 191 7.46 -22.72 10.18
#